data_AF-A0A7J9B8I4-F1
#
_entry.id   AF-A0A7J9B8I4-F1
#
_cell.length_a   1.000
_cell.length_b   1.000
_cell.length_c   1.000
_cell.angle_alpha   90.00
_cell.angle_beta   90.00
_cell.angle_gamma   90.00
#
_symmetry.space_group_name_H-M   'P 1'
#
loop_
_entity.id
_entity.type
_entity.pdbx_description
1 polymer ?
#
loop_
_entity_poly.entity_id
_entity_poly.type
_entity_poly.pdbx_seq_one_letter_code
_entity_poly.pdbx_strand_id
1 'polypeptide(L)' 'MDLDIYDYKFMMTRIPLRNRYEPTYVELIQYYLLKKVNGKLLPYNIISKYQIYSGQGNV' A
#
# COMPACT_ATOMS: atom_id res chain seq x y z
N MET A 1 0.10 15.27 -17.74
CA MET A 1 0.13 14.03 -16.94
C MET A 1 -0.15 14.48 -15.53
N ASP A 2 -1.39 14.31 -15.07
CA ASP A 2 -1.82 14.84 -13.78
C ASP A 2 -1.30 13.92 -12.68
N LEU A 3 -0.38 14.44 -11.87
CA LEU A 3 0.07 13.78 -10.64
C LEU A 3 -1.15 13.63 -9.72
N ASP A 4 -1.50 12.40 -9.38
CA ASP A 4 -2.61 12.18 -8.47
C ASP A 4 -2.19 12.41 -7.01
N ILE A 5 -3.17 12.46 -6.11
CA ILE A 5 -2.96 12.74 -4.68
C ILE A 5 -2.05 11.68 -4.02
N TYR A 6 -1.98 10.46 -4.57
CA TYR A 6 -1.10 9.41 -4.05
C TYR A 6 0.35 9.66 -4.45
N ASP A 7 0.61 10.07 -5.69
CA ASP A 7 1.95 10.47 -6.13
C ASP A 7 2.47 11.66 -5.30
N TYR A 8 1.63 12.65 -5.04
CA TYR A 8 1.99 13.80 -4.21
C TYR A 8 2.34 13.39 -2.77
N LYS A 9 1.55 12.49 -2.16
CA LYS A 9 1.83 11.98 -0.82
C LYS A 9 3.10 11.14 -0.79
N PHE A 10 3.39 10.37 -1.83
CA PHE A 10 4.63 9.62 -1.95
C PHE A 10 5.84 10.55 -2.04
N MET A 11 5.78 11.62 -2.85
CA MET A 11 6.87 12.61 -2.93
C MET A 11 7.14 13.33 -1.59
N MET A 12 6.13 13.46 -0.73
CA MET A 12 6.28 14.06 0.60
C MET A 12 6.91 13.14 1.65
N THR A 13 7.13 11.84 1.35
CA THR A 13 7.68 10.87 2.31
C THR A 13 9.18 11.05 2.61
N ARG A 14 9.87 11.99 1.96
CA ARG A 14 11.33 12.21 2.07
C ARG A 14 12.17 10.96 1.74
N ILE A 15 11.60 9.99 1.03
CA ILE A 15 12.32 8.81 0.58
C ILE A 15 13.38 9.25 -0.44
N PRO A 16 14.67 8.94 -0.25
CA PRO A 16 15.71 9.29 -1.20
C PRO A 16 15.40 8.74 -2.59
N LEU A 17 15.79 9.47 -3.65
CA LEU A 17 15.52 9.16 -5.06
C LEU A 17 15.91 7.72 -5.52
N ARG A 18 16.70 6.99 -4.74
CA ARG A 18 17.16 5.63 -5.04
C ARG A 18 16.49 4.54 -4.20
N ASN A 19 15.78 4.91 -3.14
CA ASN A 19 15.13 3.95 -2.26
C ASN A 19 13.78 3.60 -2.85
N ARG A 20 13.55 2.30 -3.05
CA ARG A 20 12.27 1.76 -3.50
C ARG A 20 11.61 1.00 -2.37
N TYR A 21 10.30 0.86 -2.49
CA TYR A 21 9.56 -0.04 -1.61
C TYR A 21 9.82 -1.49 -2.03
N GLU A 22 10.66 -2.18 -1.26
CA GLU A 22 11.06 -3.57 -1.51
C GLU A 22 10.97 -4.38 -0.21
N PRO A 23 9.75 -4.64 0.29
CA PRO A 23 9.55 -5.37 1.54
C PRO A 23 9.80 -6.87 1.33
N THR A 24 10.32 -7.52 2.37
CA THR A 24 10.32 -8.98 2.47
C THR A 24 8.91 -9.53 2.70
N TYR A 25 8.71 -10.82 2.45
CA TYR A 25 7.44 -11.51 2.73
C TYR A 25 7.01 -11.38 4.19
N VAL A 26 7.96 -11.50 5.12
CA VAL A 26 7.70 -11.38 6.56
C VAL A 26 7.22 -9.96 6.90
N GLU A 27 7.84 -8.93 6.31
CA GLU A 27 7.46 -7.54 6.54
C GLU A 27 6.07 -7.22 5.97
N LEU A 28 5.73 -7.75 4.79
CA LEU A 28 4.38 -7.62 4.22
C LEU A 28 3.31 -8.17 5.16
N ILE A 29 3.53 -9.35 5.75
CA ILE A 29 2.56 -9.95 6.65
C ILE A 29 2.48 -9.16 7.97
N GLN A 30 3.62 -8.98 8.63
CA GLN A 30 3.64 -8.45 9.99
C GLN A 30 3.24 -6.98 10.05
N TYR A 31 3.75 -6.17 9.11
CA TYR A 31 3.59 -4.72 9.17
C TYR A 31 2.46 -4.18 8.30
N TYR A 32 1.95 -4.94 7.33
CA TYR A 32 0.85 -4.51 6.49
C TYR A 32 -0.41 -5.35 6.71
N LEU A 33 -0.38 -6.64 6.40
CA LEU A 33 -1.59 -7.47 6.42
C LEU A 33 -2.19 -7.60 7.84
N LEU A 34 -1.41 -8.07 8.81
CA LEU A 34 -1.88 -8.30 10.17
C LEU A 34 -2.31 -7.00 10.85
N LYS A 35 -1.58 -5.90 10.62
CA LYS A 35 -1.97 -4.60 11.17
C LYS A 35 -3.29 -4.11 10.59
N LYS A 36 -3.49 -4.22 9.27
CA LYS A 36 -4.73 -3.80 8.60
C LYS A 36 -5.95 -4.57 9.08
N VAL A 37 -5.84 -5.90 9.22
CA VAL A 37 -6.93 -6.76 9.72
C VAL A 37 -7.28 -6.46 11.18
N ASN A 38 -6.28 -6.12 12.00
CA ASN A 38 -6.48 -5.78 13.41
C ASN A 38 -6.80 -4.29 13.65
N GLY A 39 -7.06 -3.50 12.60
CA GLY A 39 -7.35 -2.06 12.73
C GLY A 39 -6.19 -1.21 13.28
N LYS A 40 -4.96 -1.73 13.25
CA LYS A 40 -3.76 -1.02 13.73
C LYS A 40 -3.25 -0.05 12.65
N LEU A 41 -2.62 1.04 13.10
CA LEU A 41 -2.01 2.02 12.20
C LEU A 41 -0.91 1.37 11.34
N LEU A 42 -0.99 1.57 10.03
CA LEU A 42 0.02 1.12 9.08
C LEU A 42 1.21 2.09 9.08
N PRO A 43 2.46 1.58 8.96
CA PRO A 43 3.64 2.43 8.93
C PRO A 43 3.61 3.42 7.75
N TYR A 44 3.10 2.96 6.60
CA TYR A 44 2.82 3.79 5.44
C TYR A 44 1.53 3.29 4.78
N ASN A 45 0.57 4.18 4.52
CA ASN A 45 -0.68 3.83 3.84
C ASN A 45 -0.51 3.86 2.31
N ILE A 46 0.48 3.11 1.81
CA ILE A 46 0.90 3.08 0.41
C ILE A 46 0.21 1.98 -0.41
N ILE A 47 -0.45 1.01 0.25
CA ILE A 47 -1.18 -0.08 -0.40
C ILE A 47 -2.67 0.26 -0.41
N SER A 48 -3.15 0.76 -1.55
CA SER A 48 -4.55 1.11 -1.77
C SER A 48 -5.47 -0.12 -1.67
N LYS A 49 -6.68 0.10 -1.14
CA LYS A 49 -7.74 -0.91 -1.20
C LYS A 49 -8.27 -0.95 -2.63
N TYR A 50 -8.19 -2.10 -3.27
CA TYR A 50 -8.67 -2.29 -4.64
C TYR A 50 -9.39 -3.63 -4.75
N GLN A 51 -10.48 -3.69 -5.53
CA GLN A 51 -11.17 -4.93 -5.84
C GLN A 51 -10.42 -5.62 -6.98
N ILE A 52 -9.60 -6.62 -6.65
CA ILE A 52 -8.76 -7.32 -7.63
C ILE A 52 -9.57 -8.35 -8.43
N TYR A 53 -10.60 -8.94 -7.82
CA TYR A 53 -11.51 -9.87 -8.49
C TYR A 53 -12.79 -9.13 -8.89
N SER A 54 -12.93 -8.88 -10.20
CA SER A 54 -14.14 -8.31 -10.83
C SER A 54 -14.77 -9.29 -11.83
N GLY A 55 -14.60 -10.59 -11.61
CA GLY A 55 -15.23 -11.64 -12.40
C GLY A 55 -16.57 -12.05 -11.82
N GLN A 56 -17.61 -11.95 -12.65
CA GLN A 56 -18.99 -12.40 -12.42
C GLN A 56 -19.06 -13.75 -11.70
N GLY A 57 -19.53 -13.72 -10.45
CA GLY A 57 -20.10 -14.87 -9.78
C GLY A 57 -21.55 -14.56 -9.45
N ASN A 58 -22.43 -14.70 -10.44
CA ASN A 58 -23.83 -14.99 -10.13
C ASN A 58 -23.83 -16.37 -9.46
N VAL A 59 -24.07 -16.38 -8.15
CA VAL A 59 -24.67 -17.52 -7.45
C VAL A 59 -25.90 -16.99 -6.73
#